data_AF-A0A2T5C7Y5-F1
#
_entry.id   AF-A0A2T5C7Y5-F1
#
_cell.length_a   1.000
_cell.length_b   1.000
_cell.length_c   1.000
_cell.angle_alpha   90.00
_cell.angle_beta   90.00
_cell.angle_gamma   90.00
#
_symmetry.space_group_name_H-M   'P 1'
#
loop_
_entity.id
_entity.type
_entity.pdbx_description
1 polymer ?
#
loop_
_entity_poly.entity_id
_entity_poly.type
_entity_poly.pdbx_seq_one_letter_code
_entity_poly.pdbx_strand_id
1 'polypeptide(L)'
;MTEKANVILSNRKTRIWLILALVVAIWVGGVGQAWGHSTEGLVRVMLDKAKPTYDDFAFFIEPYVNQEKYKGVHEPYRGRFYAMDDVMELRLMGREAEATFEVLDMRGNERFLDTMRFVRGDDGFWRFMGAEGGPREVFTYIPEWEHILKTKVQPGGMVGLPVMLALLIWLRLRRKKGPKQPAEPIEPA
;
A
#
# COMPACT_ATOMS: atom_id res chain seq x y z
N MET A 1 36.36 -27.25 20.50
CA MET A 1 36.09 -25.84 20.89
C MET A 1 34.71 -25.36 20.38
N THR A 2 33.65 -26.13 20.62
CA THR A 2 32.28 -25.89 20.09
C THR A 2 31.31 -25.30 21.12
N GLU A 3 31.73 -25.18 22.37
CA GLU A 3 30.87 -24.79 23.50
C GLU A 3 30.49 -23.29 23.52
N LYS A 4 31.35 -22.42 22.98
CA LYS A 4 31.17 -20.96 23.09
C LYS A 4 30.20 -20.37 22.05
N ALA A 5 29.82 -21.13 21.02
CA ALA A 5 28.82 -20.69 20.02
C ALA A 5 27.38 -20.75 20.57
N ASN A 6 27.10 -21.68 21.49
CA ASN A 6 25.76 -21.86 22.06
C ASN A 6 25.38 -20.84 23.14
N VAL A 7 26.35 -20.22 23.81
CA VAL A 7 26.07 -19.26 24.91
C VAL A 7 25.39 -17.99 24.40
N ILE A 8 25.72 -17.54 23.17
CA ILE A 8 25.11 -16.35 22.54
C ILE A 8 23.68 -16.63 22.08
N LEU A 9 23.33 -17.88 21.77
CA LEU A 9 21.96 -18.31 21.47
C LEU A 9 21.10 -18.49 22.74
N SER A 10 21.70 -18.49 23.94
CA SER A 10 21.01 -18.70 25.22
C SER A 10 20.49 -17.42 25.90
N ASN A 11 20.78 -16.24 25.36
CA ASN A 11 20.33 -15.00 25.98
C ASN A 11 18.87 -14.70 25.58
N ARG A 12 17.94 -15.32 26.31
CA ARG A 12 16.48 -15.28 26.12
C ARG A 12 15.95 -13.86 25.90
N LYS A 13 16.53 -12.86 26.60
CA LYS A 13 16.17 -11.45 26.47
C LYS A 13 16.45 -10.90 25.06
N THR A 14 17.59 -11.22 24.45
CA THR A 14 17.96 -10.72 23.12
C THR A 14 17.09 -11.34 22.02
N ARG A 15 16.69 -12.61 22.17
CA ARG A 15 15.71 -13.26 21.28
C ARG A 15 14.34 -12.61 21.36
N ILE A 16 13.87 -12.30 22.57
CA ILE A 16 12.57 -11.65 22.77
C ILE A 16 12.54 -10.28 22.07
N TRP A 17 13.57 -9.45 22.24
CA TRP A 17 13.64 -8.15 21.59
C TRP A 17 13.69 -8.22 20.05
N LEU A 18 14.41 -9.19 19.49
CA LEU A 18 14.47 -9.40 18.04
C LEU A 18 13.13 -9.90 17.47
N ILE A 19 12.46 -10.81 18.18
CA ILE A 19 11.12 -11.29 17.81
C ILE A 19 10.12 -10.14 17.93
N LEU A 20 10.19 -9.32 18.98
CA LEU A 20 9.30 -8.17 19.15
C LEU A 20 9.46 -7.15 18.02
N ALA A 21 10.71 -6.84 17.65
CA ALA A 21 11.00 -5.94 16.53
C ALA A 21 10.47 -6.49 15.20
N LEU A 22 10.57 -7.81 14.98
CA LEU A 22 10.02 -8.48 13.81
C LEU A 22 8.49 -8.44 13.79
N VAL A 23 7.84 -8.70 14.93
CA VAL A 23 6.37 -8.65 15.07
C VAL A 23 5.85 -7.23 14.86
N VAL A 24 6.50 -6.20 15.41
CA VAL A 24 6.13 -4.80 15.16
C VAL A 24 6.29 -4.44 13.68
N ALA A 25 7.37 -4.89 13.02
CA ALA A 25 7.55 -4.67 11.59
C ALA A 25 6.48 -5.35 10.74
N ILE A 26 5.98 -6.52 11.14
CA ILE A 26 4.88 -7.23 10.47
C ILE A 26 3.53 -6.56 10.77
N TRP A 27 3.33 -6.05 12.00
CA TRP A 27 2.05 -5.48 12.43
C TRP A 27 1.78 -4.09 11.82
N VAL A 28 2.82 -3.32 11.50
CA VAL A 28 2.68 -2.04 10.75
C VAL A 28 2.20 -2.25 9.30
N GLY A 29 2.16 -3.50 8.81
CA GLY A 29 1.53 -3.86 7.53
C GLY A 29 0.01 -4.04 7.57
N GLY A 30 -0.62 -3.92 8.75
CA GLY A 30 -2.07 -4.06 8.93
C GLY A 30 -2.83 -2.75 8.63
N VAL A 31 -3.35 -2.66 7.41
CA VAL A 31 -4.12 -1.54 6.85
C VAL A 31 -5.37 -1.25 7.69
N GLY A 32 -5.51 0.00 8.12
CA GLY A 32 -6.72 0.52 8.76
C GLY A 32 -7.86 0.69 7.75
N GLN A 33 -9.06 0.27 8.15
CA GLN A 33 -10.31 0.40 7.40
C GLN A 33 -10.61 1.88 7.12
N ALA A 34 -10.88 2.21 5.85
CA ALA A 34 -11.36 3.53 5.45
C ALA A 34 -12.84 3.68 5.85
N TRP A 35 -13.14 4.74 6.59
CA TRP A 35 -14.49 5.16 6.96
C TRP A 35 -14.80 6.46 6.23
N GLY A 36 -15.87 6.48 5.42
CA GLY A 36 -16.69 7.65 5.06
C GLY A 36 -16.04 8.72 4.16
N HIS A 37 -16.71 9.06 3.06
CA HIS A 37 -16.31 10.03 2.03
C HIS A 37 -16.19 11.48 2.54
N SER A 38 -15.13 11.79 3.29
CA SER A 38 -14.58 13.15 3.41
C SER A 38 -13.21 13.17 2.74
N THR A 39 -13.01 14.09 1.80
CA THR A 39 -11.72 14.27 1.11
C THR A 39 -10.72 15.11 1.91
N GLU A 40 -11.13 15.65 3.05
CA GLU A 40 -10.27 16.45 3.92
C GLU A 40 -9.20 15.57 4.59
N GLY A 41 -7.93 15.88 4.36
CA GLY A 41 -6.80 15.08 4.84
C GLY A 41 -6.50 13.82 4.00
N LEU A 42 -7.12 13.69 2.83
CA LEU A 42 -6.83 12.61 1.88
C LEU A 42 -5.99 13.11 0.69
N VAL A 43 -5.09 12.25 0.20
CA VAL A 43 -4.24 12.50 -0.95
C VAL A 43 -4.68 11.61 -2.11
N ARG A 44 -4.86 12.23 -3.29
CA ARG A 44 -5.15 11.51 -4.54
C ARG A 44 -3.92 10.71 -4.96
N VAL A 45 -4.08 9.41 -5.13
CA VAL A 45 -3.03 8.49 -5.58
C VAL A 45 -3.58 7.54 -6.65
N MET A 46 -2.70 6.98 -7.47
CA MET A 46 -3.10 5.89 -8.38
C MET A 46 -3.51 4.65 -7.58
N LEU A 47 -4.55 3.96 -8.03
CA LEU A 47 -5.05 2.78 -7.36
C LEU A 47 -4.13 1.58 -7.63
N ASP A 48 -3.25 1.29 -6.66
CA ASP A 48 -2.29 0.19 -6.70
C ASP A 48 -2.71 -1.03 -5.87
N LYS A 49 -3.75 -0.90 -5.06
CA LYS A 49 -4.21 -1.91 -4.10
C LYS A 49 -4.57 -3.22 -4.80
N ALA A 50 -3.97 -4.33 -4.34
CA ALA A 50 -4.17 -5.67 -4.94
C ALA A 50 -5.61 -6.19 -4.83
N LYS A 51 -6.30 -5.82 -3.75
CA LYS A 51 -7.70 -6.16 -3.49
C LYS A 51 -8.47 -4.86 -3.21
N PRO A 52 -8.78 -4.06 -4.24
CA PRO A 52 -9.54 -2.82 -4.05
C PRO A 52 -10.96 -3.12 -3.58
N THR A 53 -11.56 -2.21 -2.84
CA THR A 53 -12.99 -2.22 -2.52
C THR A 53 -13.76 -1.40 -3.56
N TYR A 54 -15.09 -1.44 -3.50
CA TYR A 54 -15.90 -0.60 -4.37
C TYR A 54 -15.55 0.88 -4.17
N ASP A 55 -15.44 1.33 -2.92
CA ASP A 55 -15.13 2.73 -2.56
C ASP A 55 -13.85 3.24 -3.23
N ASP A 56 -12.85 2.37 -3.42
CA ASP A 56 -11.61 2.70 -4.11
C ASP A 56 -11.86 3.06 -5.59
N PHE A 57 -12.85 2.44 -6.23
CA PHE A 57 -13.27 2.74 -7.61
C PHE A 57 -14.30 3.87 -7.67
N ALA A 58 -15.11 4.06 -6.63
CA ALA A 58 -16.17 5.09 -6.57
C ALA A 58 -15.62 6.49 -6.88
N PHE A 59 -14.45 6.82 -6.32
CA PHE A 59 -13.75 8.09 -6.57
C PHE A 59 -13.43 8.37 -8.04
N PHE A 60 -13.36 7.33 -8.88
CA PHE A 60 -13.24 7.46 -10.33
C PHE A 60 -14.60 7.40 -11.02
N ILE A 61 -15.47 6.46 -10.62
CA ILE A 61 -16.77 6.20 -11.23
C ILE A 61 -17.67 7.44 -11.15
N GLU A 62 -17.83 8.03 -9.97
CA GLU A 62 -18.74 9.15 -9.74
C GLU A 62 -18.46 10.36 -10.65
N PRO A 63 -17.23 10.93 -10.68
CA PRO A 63 -16.95 12.07 -11.55
C PRO A 63 -17.03 11.68 -13.02
N TYR A 64 -16.63 10.46 -13.39
CA TYR A 64 -16.70 9.99 -14.78
C TYR A 64 -18.15 9.87 -15.27
N VAL A 65 -19.04 9.31 -14.46
CA VAL A 65 -20.48 9.21 -14.74
C VAL A 65 -21.11 10.60 -14.85
N ASN A 66 -20.78 11.49 -13.92
CA ASN A 66 -21.33 12.85 -13.88
C ASN A 66 -20.87 13.72 -15.05
N GLN A 67 -19.63 13.56 -15.49
CA GLN A 67 -18.99 14.51 -16.40
C GLN A 67 -18.74 13.98 -17.80
N GLU A 68 -18.65 12.67 -18.04
CA GLU A 68 -18.10 12.14 -19.29
C GLU A 68 -18.83 10.94 -19.88
N LYS A 69 -19.27 9.97 -19.07
CA LYS A 69 -19.71 8.64 -19.54
C LYS A 69 -20.80 8.71 -20.63
N TYR A 70 -21.77 9.62 -20.48
CA TYR A 70 -22.92 9.75 -21.37
C TYR A 70 -22.79 10.85 -22.43
N LYS A 71 -21.59 11.39 -22.60
CA LYS A 71 -21.30 12.41 -23.61
C LYS A 71 -21.66 11.87 -25.00
N GLY A 72 -22.40 12.65 -25.78
CA GLY A 72 -22.79 12.29 -27.15
C GLY A 72 -23.99 11.34 -27.26
N VAL A 73 -24.46 10.76 -26.14
CA VAL A 73 -25.69 9.96 -26.09
C VAL A 73 -26.87 10.80 -25.57
N HIS A 74 -26.61 11.61 -24.53
CA HIS A 74 -27.62 12.41 -23.86
C HIS A 74 -27.17 13.87 -23.70
N GLU A 75 -28.04 14.83 -24.02
CA GLU A 75 -27.77 16.25 -23.80
C GLU A 75 -28.85 16.89 -22.90
N PRO A 76 -28.47 17.64 -21.86
CA PRO A 76 -27.13 17.81 -21.33
C PRO A 76 -26.65 16.53 -20.60
N TYR A 77 -25.38 16.17 -20.73
CA TYR A 77 -24.79 15.03 -19.99
C TYR A 77 -24.18 15.46 -18.64
N ARG A 78 -23.54 16.64 -18.60
CA ARG A 78 -22.83 17.11 -17.40
C ARG A 78 -23.80 17.42 -16.26
N GLY A 79 -23.56 16.84 -15.09
CA GLY A 79 -24.39 17.06 -13.90
C GLY A 79 -25.81 16.49 -14.01
N ARG A 80 -26.08 15.64 -15.00
CA ARG A 80 -27.37 14.95 -15.16
C ARG A 80 -27.38 13.57 -14.50
N PHE A 81 -26.28 12.84 -14.66
CA PHE A 81 -26.17 11.46 -14.23
C PHE A 81 -25.34 11.36 -12.95
N TYR A 82 -25.80 10.56 -11.99
CA TYR A 82 -25.12 10.33 -10.73
C TYR A 82 -25.02 8.84 -10.46
N ALA A 83 -23.83 8.35 -10.15
CA ALA A 83 -23.67 7.00 -9.62
C ALA A 83 -24.22 6.99 -8.19
N MET A 84 -25.00 5.95 -7.87
CA MET A 84 -25.67 5.79 -6.58
C MET A 84 -25.05 4.65 -5.78
N ASP A 85 -25.08 4.80 -4.46
CA ASP A 85 -24.56 3.83 -3.49
C ASP A 85 -25.54 2.71 -3.15
N ASP A 86 -26.78 2.80 -3.64
CA ASP A 86 -27.88 1.89 -3.31
C ASP A 86 -27.63 0.45 -3.81
N VAL A 87 -27.00 0.29 -4.98
CA VAL A 87 -26.66 -1.01 -5.57
C VAL A 87 -25.21 -0.98 -5.98
N MET A 88 -24.32 -1.53 -5.16
CA MET A 88 -22.87 -1.57 -5.44
C MET A 88 -22.36 -3.00 -5.37
N GLU A 89 -22.01 -3.55 -6.54
CA GLU A 89 -21.38 -4.87 -6.63
C GLU A 89 -20.02 -4.75 -7.30
N LEU A 90 -18.99 -5.22 -6.61
CA LEU A 90 -17.64 -5.35 -7.17
C LEU A 90 -17.29 -6.82 -7.34
N ARG A 91 -17.12 -7.24 -8.59
CA ARG A 91 -16.65 -8.58 -8.93
C ARG A 91 -15.18 -8.53 -9.32
N LEU A 92 -14.33 -9.10 -8.46
CA LEU A 92 -12.88 -9.23 -8.72
C LEU A 92 -12.58 -10.58 -9.37
N MET A 93 -11.97 -10.54 -10.56
CA MET A 93 -11.59 -11.68 -11.37
C MET A 93 -10.08 -11.65 -11.65
N GLY A 94 -9.29 -11.77 -10.57
CA GLY A 94 -7.84 -11.74 -10.63
C GLY A 94 -7.31 -10.36 -11.00
N ARG A 95 -7.01 -10.15 -12.29
CA ARG A 95 -6.52 -8.87 -12.84
C ARG A 95 -7.62 -8.03 -13.48
N GLU A 96 -8.85 -8.52 -13.50
CA GLU A 96 -10.00 -7.76 -13.94
C GLU A 96 -10.90 -7.46 -12.75
N ALA A 97 -11.56 -6.30 -12.81
CA ALA A 97 -12.60 -5.92 -11.86
C ALA A 97 -13.79 -5.39 -12.65
N GLU A 98 -14.98 -5.77 -12.23
CA GLU A 98 -16.24 -5.31 -12.79
C GLU A 98 -17.05 -4.68 -11.67
N ALA A 99 -17.30 -3.38 -11.77
CA ALA A 99 -18.09 -2.62 -10.82
C ALA A 99 -19.45 -2.34 -11.43
N THR A 100 -20.51 -2.88 -10.82
CA THR A 100 -21.89 -2.62 -11.18
C THR A 100 -22.48 -1.62 -10.19
N PHE A 101 -23.15 -0.61 -10.73
CA PHE A 101 -23.75 0.47 -9.95
C PHE A 101 -25.07 0.96 -10.54
N GLU A 102 -25.92 1.53 -9.70
CA GLU A 102 -27.12 2.23 -10.15
C GLU A 102 -26.77 3.66 -10.56
N VAL A 103 -27.38 4.14 -11.64
CA VAL A 103 -27.26 5.51 -12.12
C VAL A 103 -28.61 6.19 -12.01
N LEU A 104 -28.64 7.37 -11.38
CA LEU A 104 -29.78 8.27 -11.40
C LEU A 104 -29.62 9.27 -12.54
N ASP A 105 -30.60 9.30 -13.44
CA ASP A 105 -30.80 10.42 -14.35
C ASP A 105 -31.72 11.47 -13.69
N MET A 106 -31.15 12.58 -13.26
CA MET A 106 -31.88 13.68 -12.60
C MET A 106 -32.94 14.32 -13.50
N ARG A 107 -32.79 14.22 -14.82
CA ARG A 107 -33.71 14.84 -15.78
C ARG A 107 -34.84 13.89 -16.16
N GLY A 108 -34.51 12.62 -16.41
CA GLY A 108 -35.48 11.56 -16.69
C GLY A 108 -36.22 11.09 -15.44
N ASN A 109 -35.67 11.36 -14.25
CA ASN A 109 -36.09 10.77 -12.97
C ASN A 109 -36.17 9.23 -13.04
N GLU A 110 -35.24 8.65 -13.79
CA GLU A 110 -35.11 7.21 -14.00
C GLU A 110 -33.83 6.70 -13.35
N ARG A 111 -33.88 5.45 -12.93
CA ARG A 111 -32.75 4.73 -12.38
C ARG A 111 -32.50 3.49 -13.21
N PHE A 112 -31.24 3.21 -13.50
CA PHE A 112 -30.86 2.03 -14.24
C PHE A 112 -29.49 1.53 -13.79
N LEU A 113 -29.27 0.23 -13.97
CA LEU A 113 -27.99 -0.40 -13.66
C LEU A 113 -27.01 -0.22 -14.81
N ASP A 114 -25.77 0.05 -14.45
CA ASP A 114 -24.66 0.21 -15.36
C ASP A 114 -23.40 -0.42 -14.78
N THR A 115 -22.44 -0.70 -15.63
CA THR A 115 -21.24 -1.46 -15.28
C THR A 115 -20.00 -0.79 -15.83
N MET A 116 -18.90 -0.87 -15.09
CA MET A 116 -17.58 -0.44 -15.52
C MET A 116 -16.55 -1.55 -15.31
N ARG A 117 -15.69 -1.74 -16.31
CA ARG A 117 -14.64 -2.75 -16.31
C ARG A 117 -13.27 -2.10 -16.15
N PHE A 118 -12.48 -2.67 -15.25
CA PHE A 118 -11.14 -2.24 -14.91
C PHE A 118 -10.16 -3.40 -15.05
N VAL A 119 -8.93 -3.08 -15.41
CA VAL A 119 -7.84 -4.04 -15.60
C VAL A 119 -6.62 -3.59 -14.82
N ARG A 120 -5.98 -4.53 -14.12
CA ARG A 120 -4.73 -4.32 -13.39
C ARG A 120 -3.54 -4.57 -14.32
N GLY A 121 -2.74 -3.54 -14.55
CA GLY A 121 -1.50 -3.61 -15.31
C GLY A 121 -0.40 -4.39 -14.59
N ASP A 122 0.67 -4.74 -15.32
CA ASP A 122 1.83 -5.47 -14.77
C ASP A 122 2.61 -4.65 -13.74
N ASP A 123 2.48 -3.34 -13.83
CA ASP A 123 2.97 -2.35 -12.87
C ASP A 123 2.14 -2.28 -11.58
N GLY A 124 1.04 -3.04 -11.49
CA GLY A 124 0.21 -3.12 -10.30
C GLY A 124 -0.88 -2.04 -10.21
N PHE A 125 -1.01 -1.15 -11.19
CA PHE A 125 -2.04 -0.11 -11.19
C PHE A 125 -3.31 -0.53 -11.93
N TRP A 126 -4.46 -0.14 -11.39
CA TRP A 126 -5.76 -0.35 -12.02
C TRP A 126 -6.07 0.72 -13.08
N ARG A 127 -6.61 0.28 -14.20
CA ARG A 127 -6.93 1.13 -15.35
C ARG A 127 -8.34 0.85 -15.87
N PHE A 128 -9.04 1.90 -16.24
CA PHE A 128 -10.33 1.83 -16.92
C PHE A 128 -10.13 1.68 -18.43
N MET A 129 -10.75 0.67 -19.04
CA MET A 129 -10.55 0.30 -20.45
C MET A 129 -11.62 0.88 -21.40
N GLY A 130 -12.59 1.66 -20.90
CA GLY A 130 -13.76 2.07 -21.67
C GLY A 130 -13.72 3.48 -22.27
N ALA A 131 -12.61 4.20 -22.21
CA ALA A 131 -12.53 5.54 -22.79
C ALA A 131 -12.09 5.48 -24.26
N GLU A 132 -12.75 6.24 -25.14
CA GLU A 132 -12.40 6.43 -26.57
C GLU A 132 -10.93 6.88 -26.81
N GLY A 133 -10.20 7.23 -25.75
CA GLY A 133 -8.78 7.63 -25.77
C GLY A 133 -7.80 6.62 -25.18
N GLY A 134 -8.20 5.35 -24.97
CA GLY A 134 -7.31 4.31 -24.43
C GLY A 134 -7.37 4.16 -22.90
N PRO A 135 -6.50 3.31 -22.32
CA PRO A 135 -6.57 2.96 -20.91
C PRO A 135 -6.27 4.17 -20.02
N ARG A 136 -7.17 4.48 -19.09
CA ARG A 136 -7.02 5.59 -18.14
C ARG A 136 -6.72 5.08 -16.75
N GLU A 137 -5.81 5.74 -16.05
CA GLU A 137 -5.45 5.36 -14.69
C GLU A 137 -6.58 5.70 -13.71
N VAL A 138 -6.91 4.71 -12.88
CA VAL A 138 -7.88 4.86 -11.80
C VAL A 138 -7.15 5.44 -10.59
N PHE A 139 -7.77 6.42 -9.95
CA PHE A 139 -7.25 7.03 -8.74
C PHE A 139 -8.17 6.73 -7.56
N THR A 140 -7.57 6.66 -6.38
CA THR A 140 -8.26 6.60 -5.10
C THR A 140 -7.70 7.69 -4.19
N TYR A 141 -8.32 7.84 -3.03
CA TYR A 141 -7.88 8.75 -1.98
C TYR A 141 -7.41 7.95 -0.77
N ILE A 142 -6.20 8.21 -0.31
CA ILE A 142 -5.66 7.61 0.91
C ILE A 142 -5.40 8.67 1.97
N PRO A 143 -5.46 8.32 3.27
CA PRO A 143 -5.10 9.25 4.33
C PRO A 143 -3.66 9.76 4.18
N GLU A 144 -3.44 11.05 4.46
CA GLU A 144 -2.12 11.68 4.33
C GLU A 144 -1.04 10.98 5.17
N TRP A 145 -1.38 10.48 6.36
CA TRP A 145 -0.44 9.72 7.20
C TRP A 145 0.03 8.42 6.54
N GLU A 146 -0.86 7.73 5.80
CA GLU A 146 -0.51 6.50 5.06
C GLU A 146 0.40 6.85 3.88
N HIS A 147 0.10 7.96 3.20
CA HIS A 147 0.95 8.50 2.13
C HIS A 147 2.36 8.83 2.64
N ILE A 148 2.48 9.49 3.80
CA ILE A 148 3.77 9.81 4.44
C ILE A 148 4.51 8.54 4.85
N LEU A 149 3.82 7.55 5.41
CA LEU A 149 4.42 6.28 5.83
C LEU A 149 5.02 5.54 4.62
N LYS A 150 4.26 5.41 3.53
CA LYS A 150 4.70 4.77 2.28
C LYS A 150 5.85 5.53 1.61
N THR A 151 5.76 6.86 1.54
CA THR A 151 6.70 7.66 0.75
C THR A 151 7.99 8.00 1.51
N LYS A 152 7.93 8.21 2.83
CA LYS A 152 9.07 8.71 3.62
C LYS A 152 9.62 7.68 4.60
N VAL A 153 8.75 6.96 5.31
CA VAL A 153 9.17 6.10 6.43
C VAL A 153 9.64 4.73 5.95
N GLN A 154 8.90 4.09 5.05
CA GLN A 154 9.27 2.77 4.51
C GLN A 154 10.64 2.74 3.82
N PRO A 155 11.01 3.70 2.93
CA PRO A 155 12.33 3.72 2.32
C PRO A 155 13.44 3.91 3.36
N GLY A 156 13.21 4.80 4.34
CA GLY A 156 14.14 5.02 5.46
C GLY A 156 14.36 3.76 6.30
N GLY A 157 13.31 2.98 6.55
CA GLY A 157 13.40 1.69 7.23
C GLY A 157 14.13 0.62 6.40
N MET A 158 13.84 0.52 5.10
CA MET A 158 14.48 -0.45 4.20
C MET A 158 15.98 -0.22 4.05
N VAL A 159 16.47 1.02 4.12
CA VAL A 159 17.91 1.33 4.07
C VAL A 159 18.53 1.37 5.47
N GLY A 160 17.84 1.98 6.43
CA GLY A 160 18.35 2.18 7.78
C GLY A 160 18.52 0.90 8.58
N LEU A 161 17.58 -0.05 8.48
CA LEU A 161 17.68 -1.32 9.22
C LEU A 161 18.86 -2.19 8.78
N PRO A 162 19.10 -2.44 7.48
CA PRO A 162 20.29 -3.18 7.04
C PRO A 162 21.61 -2.49 7.40
N VAL A 163 21.68 -1.16 7.29
CA VAL A 163 22.88 -0.38 7.65
C VAL A 163 23.15 -0.47 9.15
N MET A 164 22.12 -0.33 9.99
CA MET A 164 22.22 -0.54 11.44
C MET A 164 22.67 -1.96 11.78
N LEU A 165 22.12 -2.97 11.10
CA LEU A 165 22.52 -4.37 11.29
C LEU A 165 23.99 -4.58 10.92
N ALA A 166 24.43 -4.02 9.79
CA ALA A 166 25.80 -4.09 9.31
C ALA A 166 26.78 -3.39 10.28
N LEU A 167 26.42 -2.21 10.79
CA LEU A 167 27.19 -1.49 11.82
C LEU A 167 27.31 -2.30 13.12
N LEU A 168 26.22 -2.91 13.58
CA LEU A 168 26.23 -3.76 14.77
C LEU A 168 27.12 -5.00 14.58
N ILE A 169 27.07 -5.64 13.41
CA ILE A 169 27.96 -6.76 13.05
C ILE A 169 29.42 -6.28 13.04
N TRP A 170 29.71 -5.14 12.40
CA TRP A 170 31.06 -4.59 12.31
C TRP A 170 31.64 -4.21 13.68
N LEU A 171 30.88 -3.51 14.52
CA LEU A 171 31.28 -3.16 15.89
C LEU A 171 31.53 -4.42 16.73
N ARG A 172 30.71 -5.46 16.56
CA ARG A 172 30.90 -6.75 17.23
C ARG A 172 32.17 -7.46 16.78
N LEU A 173 32.50 -7.42 15.48
CA LEU A 173 33.74 -7.98 14.95
C LEU A 173 34.97 -7.20 15.43
N ARG A 174 34.88 -5.86 15.52
CA ARG A 174 35.96 -5.01 16.02
C ARG A 174 36.26 -5.25 17.51
N ARG A 175 35.24 -5.44 18.34
CA ARG A 175 35.41 -5.81 19.76
C ARG A 175 36.05 -7.20 19.95
N LYS A 176 35.84 -8.14 19.03
CA LYS A 176 36.53 -9.46 19.08
C LYS A 176 38.02 -9.38 18.75
N LYS A 177 38.47 -8.32 18.09
CA LYS A 177 39.89 -8.02 17.84
C LYS A 177 40.47 -7.10 18.92
N GLY A 178 40.14 -7.36 20.19
CA GLY A 178 40.73 -6.65 21.34
C GLY A 178 42.27 -6.73 21.34
N PRO A 179 42.94 -5.80 22.04
CA PRO A 179 44.37 -5.54 21.89
C PRO A 179 45.17 -6.83 22.04
N LYS A 180 46.10 -7.07 21.10
CA LYS A 180 47.11 -8.12 21.25
C LYS A 180 47.78 -7.90 22.60
N GLN A 181 47.61 -8.85 23.52
CA GLN A 181 48.38 -8.84 24.76
C GLN A 181 49.87 -8.78 24.37
N PRO A 182 50.65 -7.85 24.94
CA PRO A 182 52.08 -7.80 24.68
C PRO A 182 52.69 -9.13 25.15
N ALA A 183 53.53 -9.74 24.31
CA ALA A 183 54.20 -10.98 24.63
C ALA A 183 55.02 -10.81 25.91
N GLU A 184 54.84 -11.71 26.88
CA GLU A 184 55.67 -11.72 28.08
C GLU A 184 57.15 -11.94 27.70
N PRO A 185 58.10 -11.20 28.33
CA PRO A 185 59.51 -11.38 28.05
C PRO A 185 59.95 -12.77 28.52
N ILE A 186 60.65 -13.50 27.65
CA ILE A 186 61.28 -14.77 27.99
C ILE A 186 62.43 -14.46 28.95
N GLU A 187 62.31 -14.87 30.22
CA GLU A 187 63.44 -14.83 31.14
C GLU A 187 64.49 -15.86 30.70
N PRO A 188 65.77 -15.47 30.58
CA PRO A 188 66.84 -16.42 30.28
C PRO A 188 67.14 -17.31 31.49
N ALA A 189 67.35 -18.59 31.20
CA ALA A 189 67.67 -19.66 32.15
C ALA A 189 69.06 -19.52 32.80
#